data_AF-A0A520IJN9-F1
#
_entry.id   AF-A0A520IJN9-F1
#
_cell.length_a   1.000
_cell.length_b   1.000
_cell.length_c   1.000
_cell.angle_alpha   90.00
_cell.angle_beta   90.00
_cell.angle_gamma   90.00
#
_symmetry.space_group_name_H-M   'P 1'
#
loop_
_entity.id
_entity.type
_entity.pdbx_description
1 polymer ?
#
loop_
_entity_poly.entity_id
_entity_poly.type
_entity_poly.pdbx_seq_one_letter_code
_entity_poly.pdbx_strand_id
1 'polypeptide(L)'
;MFSLLDSFFPDLIFLDVMLGAGSGLEVCKKINSDVATACIKVVLITASNPFVNLNEGKAGADHYLSRPFDFDEVAELARRLTS
;
A
#
# COMPACT_ATOMS: atom_id res chain seq x y z
N MET A 1 -3.44 12.24 -6.87
CA MET A 1 -3.50 10.83 -6.41
C MET A 1 -4.90 10.46 -5.97
N PHE A 2 -5.49 11.13 -4.96
CA PHE A 2 -6.85 10.82 -4.52
C PHE A 2 -7.94 11.08 -5.57
N SER A 3 -7.79 12.09 -6.42
CA SER A 3 -8.73 12.38 -7.52
C SER A 3 -8.91 11.24 -8.53
N LEU A 4 -7.98 10.28 -8.58
CA LEU A 4 -8.10 9.11 -9.43
C LEU A 4 -9.09 8.10 -8.84
N LEU A 5 -9.11 7.97 -7.51
CA LEU A 5 -9.98 7.05 -6.78
C LEU A 5 -11.46 7.46 -6.85
N ASP A 6 -11.75 8.71 -7.23
CA ASP A 6 -13.12 9.18 -7.46
C ASP A 6 -13.72 8.62 -8.77
N SER A 7 -12.89 8.14 -9.70
CA SER A 7 -13.30 7.67 -11.03
C SER A 7 -12.81 6.27 -11.40
N PHE A 8 -11.88 5.72 -10.62
CA PHE A 8 -11.29 4.41 -10.81
C PHE A 8 -11.07 3.72 -9.46
N PHE A 9 -11.67 2.54 -9.30
CA PHE A 9 -11.59 1.73 -8.08
C PHE A 9 -10.73 0.49 -8.35
N PRO A 10 -9.40 0.56 -8.12
CA PRO A 10 -8.55 -0.61 -8.28
C PRO A 10 -8.84 -1.65 -7.20
N ASP A 11 -8.68 -2.93 -7.54
CA ASP A 11 -8.72 -4.01 -6.54
C ASP A 11 -7.49 -4.00 -5.62
N LEU A 12 -6.36 -3.47 -6.12
CA LEU A 12 -5.07 -3.48 -5.43
C LEU A 12 -4.21 -2.25 -5.79
N ILE A 13 -3.54 -1.67 -4.79
CA ILE A 13 -2.57 -0.59 -4.91
C ILE A 13 -1.25 -1.02 -4.28
N PHE A 14 -0.17 -0.91 -5.04
CA PHE A 14 1.20 -0.92 -4.51
C PHE A 14 1.64 0.53 -4.25
N LEU A 15 2.01 0.84 -3.01
CA LEU A 15 2.22 2.21 -2.55
C LEU A 15 3.56 2.34 -1.85
N ASP A 16 4.44 3.21 -2.35
CA ASP A 16 5.70 3.51 -1.67
C ASP A 16 5.43 4.18 -0.32
N VAL A 17 6.13 3.77 0.75
CA VAL A 17 6.06 4.43 2.06
C VAL A 17 6.66 5.84 1.99
N MET A 18 7.75 6.01 1.23
CA MET A 18 8.49 7.27 1.11
C MET A 18 8.06 8.00 -0.16
N LEU A 19 6.88 8.65 -0.13
CA LEU A 19 6.34 9.39 -1.27
C LEU A 19 6.92 10.80 -1.37
N GLY A 20 8.23 10.96 -1.61
CA GLY A 20 8.84 12.27 -1.82
C GLY A 20 8.46 13.31 -0.75
N ALA A 21 7.53 14.21 -1.07
CA ALA A 21 7.01 15.24 -0.17
C ALA A 21 5.91 14.80 0.83
N GLY A 22 5.48 13.54 0.81
CA GLY A 22 4.42 12.99 1.67
C GLY A 22 4.70 11.56 2.14
N SER A 23 3.79 11.03 2.96
CA SER A 23 3.91 9.69 3.56
C SER A 23 2.90 8.71 2.96
N GLY A 24 3.39 7.60 2.39
CA GLY A 24 2.54 6.50 1.94
C GLY A 24 1.74 5.86 3.07
N LEU A 25 2.23 5.94 4.30
CA LEU A 25 1.50 5.46 5.49
C LEU A 25 0.23 6.27 5.72
N GLU A 26 0.28 7.59 5.55
CA GLU A 26 -0.89 8.46 5.71
C GLU A 26 -1.90 8.22 4.60
N VAL A 27 -1.42 8.01 3.37
CA VAL A 27 -2.26 7.67 2.22
C VAL A 27 -2.97 6.34 2.46
N CYS A 28 -2.24 5.29 2.86
CA CYS A 28 -2.81 3.98 3.21
C CYS A 28 -3.85 4.10 4.32
N LYS A 29 -3.53 4.83 5.40
CA LYS A 29 -4.48 5.07 6.49
C LYS A 29 -5.74 5.75 6.01
N LYS A 30 -5.64 6.73 5.10
CA LYS A 30 -6.79 7.44 4.54
C LYS A 30 -7.66 6.51 3.67
N ILE A 31 -7.05 5.71 2.80
CA ILE A 31 -7.75 4.71 1.97
C ILE A 31 -8.55 3.74 2.85
N ASN A 32 -7.93 3.24 3.91
CA ASN A 32 -8.56 2.31 4.85
C ASN A 32 -9.64 2.92 5.74
N SER A 33 -9.59 4.24 5.99
CA SER A 33 -10.53 4.91 6.88
C SER A 33 -11.80 5.39 6.16
N ASP A 34 -11.80 5.44 4.83
CA ASP A 34 -12.94 5.86 4.02
C ASP A 34 -13.71 4.65 3.52
N VAL A 35 -15.01 4.59 3.84
CA VAL A 35 -15.91 3.49 3.46
C VAL A 35 -15.94 3.27 1.95
N ALA A 36 -15.77 4.31 1.14
CA ALA A 36 -15.78 4.20 -0.31
C ALA A 36 -14.52 3.49 -0.86
N THR A 37 -13.39 3.56 -0.15
CA THR A 37 -12.10 3.02 -0.61
C THR A 37 -11.56 1.89 0.25
N ALA A 38 -12.18 1.58 1.40
CA ALA A 38 -11.71 0.57 2.34
C ALA A 38 -11.76 -0.87 1.80
N CYS A 39 -12.44 -1.11 0.67
CA CYS A 39 -12.41 -2.40 -0.01
C CYS A 39 -11.13 -2.60 -0.84
N ILE A 40 -10.40 -1.53 -1.16
CA ILE A 40 -9.20 -1.55 -2.00
C ILE A 40 -8.03 -2.13 -1.19
N LYS A 41 -7.36 -3.14 -1.76
CA LYS A 41 -6.18 -3.73 -1.13
C LYS A 41 -4.97 -2.81 -1.26
N VAL A 42 -4.18 -2.66 -0.19
CA VAL A 42 -2.97 -1.83 -0.20
C VAL A 42 -1.76 -2.63 0.24
N VAL A 43 -0.73 -2.67 -0.62
CA VAL A 43 0.59 -3.20 -0.30
C VAL A 43 1.55 -2.03 -0.18
N LEU A 44 2.15 -1.85 0.99
CA LEU A 44 3.14 -0.82 1.22
C LEU A 44 4.54 -1.30 0.82
N ILE A 45 5.21 -0.52 -0.03
CA ILE A 45 6.57 -0.77 -0.47
C ILE A 45 7.52 0.06 0.39
N THR A 46 8.44 -0.61 1.09
CA THR A 46 9.36 0.03 2.03
C THR A 46 10.81 -0.27 1.70
N ALA A 47 11.72 0.55 2.24
CA ALA A 47 13.12 0.17 2.32
C ALA A 47 13.30 -0.72 3.56
N SER A 48 14.22 -1.68 3.52
CA SER A 48 14.57 -2.54 4.67
C SER A 48 15.13 -1.73 5.86
N ASN A 49 14.30 -0.94 6.54
CA ASN A 49 14.69 -0.06 7.65
C ASN A 49 13.79 -0.34 8.88
N PRO A 50 14.39 -0.69 10.04
CA PRO A 50 13.65 -1.05 11.25
C PRO A 50 12.72 0.04 11.80
N PHE A 51 12.96 1.32 11.52
CA PHE A 51 12.09 2.41 11.98
C PHE A 51 10.78 2.50 11.22
N VAL A 52 10.76 2.05 9.96
CA VAL A 52 9.56 2.09 9.13
C VAL A 52 8.59 0.98 9.54
N ASN A 53 9.11 -0.20 9.90
CA ASN A 53 8.35 -1.36 10.39
C ASN A 53 7.36 -1.07 11.53
N LEU A 54 7.72 -0.23 12.51
CA LEU A 54 6.85 0.06 13.67
C LEU A 54 5.62 0.92 13.32
N ASN A 55 5.78 1.84 12.36
CA ASN A 55 4.69 2.71 11.90
C ASN A 55 3.90 2.09 10.76
N GLU A 56 4.56 1.28 9.94
CA GLU A 56 3.96 0.38 8.96
C GLU A 56 2.83 -0.43 9.58
N GLY A 57 3.10 -1.23 10.61
CA GLY A 57 2.07 -2.08 11.24
C GLY A 57 0.81 -1.34 11.76
N LYS A 58 0.83 -0.01 11.84
CA LYS A 58 -0.32 0.83 12.26
C LYS A 58 -1.09 1.48 11.11
N ALA A 59 -0.58 1.44 9.88
CA ALA A 59 -1.24 2.06 8.72
C ALA A 59 -2.42 1.24 8.17
N GLY A 60 -2.48 -0.06 8.53
CA GLY A 60 -3.56 -0.96 8.12
C GLY A 60 -3.40 -1.53 6.72
N ALA A 61 -2.20 -1.52 6.14
CA ALA A 61 -1.97 -2.17 4.84
C ALA A 61 -2.20 -3.68 4.92
N ASP A 62 -2.70 -4.27 3.85
CA ASP A 62 -2.90 -5.72 3.71
C ASP A 62 -1.55 -6.46 3.65
N HIS A 63 -0.50 -5.79 3.15
CA HIS A 63 0.85 -6.35 3.18
C HIS A 63 1.96 -5.28 3.09
N TYR A 64 3.19 -5.71 3.39
CA TYR A 64 4.41 -4.91 3.26
C TYR A 64 5.39 -5.66 2.38
N LEU A 65 5.93 -4.97 1.38
CA LEU A 65 6.93 -5.48 0.46
C LEU A 65 8.23 -4.69 0.68
N SER A 66 9.27 -5.37 1.14
CA SER A 66 10.57 -4.74 1.40
C SER A 66 11.44 -4.72 0.16
N ARG A 67 12.14 -3.62 -0.09
CA ARG A 67 13.16 -3.53 -1.12
C ARG A 67 14.50 -4.15 -0.65
N PRO A 68 15.24 -4.82 -1.56
CA PRO A 68 14.89 -5.13 -2.95
C PRO A 68 13.89 -6.30 -3.05
N PHE A 69 13.07 -6.30 -4.10
CA PHE A 69 12.13 -7.37 -4.45
C PHE A 69 12.22 -7.63 -5.96
N ASP A 70 11.77 -8.81 -6.40
CA ASP A 70 11.66 -9.14 -7.83
C ASP A 70 10.21 -9.06 -8.36
N PHE A 71 10.04 -9.29 -9.67
CA PHE A 71 8.73 -9.26 -10.31
C PHE A 71 7.85 -10.45 -9.93
N ASP A 72 8.44 -11.59 -9.57
CA ASP A 72 7.69 -12.78 -9.20
C ASP A 72 7.01 -12.57 -7.84
N GLU A 73 7.71 -11.94 -6.89
CA GLU A 73 7.15 -11.50 -5.61
C GLU A 73 5.93 -10.58 -5.81
N VAL A 74 6.05 -9.56 -6.66
CA VAL A 74 4.94 -8.64 -6.95
C VAL A 74 3.75 -9.38 -7.57
N ALA A 75 4.02 -10.28 -8.53
CA ALA A 75 2.98 -11.05 -9.21
C ALA A 75 2.29 -12.07 -8.29
N GLU A 76 3.01 -12.66 -7.35
CA GLU A 76 2.45 -13.55 -6.33
C GLU A 76 1.55 -12.76 -5.38
N LEU A 77 1.99 -11.60 -4.91
CA LEU A 77 1.19 -10.74 -4.04
C LEU A 77 -0.09 -10.26 -4.71
N ALA A 78 -0.01 -9.85 -5.98
CA ALA A 78 -1.18 -9.46 -6.75
C ALA A 78 -2.19 -10.60 -6.82
N ARG A 79 -1.75 -11.80 -7.22
CA ARG A 79 -2.61 -12.99 -7.27
C ARG A 79 -3.23 -13.30 -5.91
N ARG A 80 -2.43 -13.30 -4.84
CA ARG A 80 -2.88 -13.67 -3.49
C ARG A 80 -3.92 -12.71 -2.90
N LEU A 81 -3.85 -11.42 -3.23
CA LEU A 81 -4.69 -10.39 -2.62
C LEU A 81 -5.96 -10.09 -3.42
N THR A 82 -6.00 -10.42 -4.71
CA THR A 82 -7.16 -10.16 -5.58
C THR A 82 -7.87 -11.43 -6.05
N SER A 83 -7.45 -12.62 -5.61
CA SER A 83 -8.10 -13.91 -5.91
C SER A 83 -9.27 -14.23 -4.99
#